data_AF-A0A6N2N8Z1-F1
#
_entry.id   AF-A0A6N2N8Z1-F1
#
_cell.length_a   1.000
_cell.length_b   1.000
_cell.length_c   1.000
_cell.angle_alpha   90.00
_cell.angle_beta   90.00
_cell.angle_gamma   90.00
#
_symmetry.space_group_name_H-M   'P 1'
#
loop_
_entity.id
_entity.type
_entity.pdbx_description
1 polymer ?
#
loop_
_entity_poly.entity_id
_entity_poly.type
_entity_poly.pdbx_seq_one_letter_code
_entity_poly.pdbx_strand_id
1 'polypeptide(L)'
;MPRMVVIPPGMDFSSVVVQEEAPEVDGELATLISSVMRFLTNPHKPMILALSRPDPKKNITTLLKAFGECRPLRELANLTLIMGNRDDIDGMTGGNASVLTTMLKMIDKYDLYGLVAYPKHHRQADVPEIYRLAAKTKGVFINPALVEPFGLTLIEQLMGFPWWLLKMVDQLTSIGH
;
A
#
# COMPACT_ATOMS: atom_id res chain seq x y z
N MET A 1 -4.89 27.58 33.44
CA MET A 1 -4.35 27.25 32.10
C MET A 1 -4.59 25.77 31.85
N PRO A 2 -5.23 25.36 30.75
CA PRO A 2 -5.36 23.94 30.44
C PRO A 2 -3.97 23.32 30.23
N ARG A 3 -3.73 22.15 30.83
CA ARG A 3 -2.45 21.45 30.79
C ARG A 3 -2.45 20.52 29.59
N MET A 4 -1.52 20.71 28.67
CA MET A 4 -1.34 19.80 27.54
C MET A 4 -0.72 18.49 28.05
N VAL A 5 -1.37 17.36 27.76
CA VAL A 5 -0.87 16.02 28.09
C VAL A 5 -0.73 15.26 26.78
N VAL A 6 0.46 14.70 26.56
CA VAL A 6 0.71 13.81 25.43
C VAL A 6 0.10 12.45 25.78
N ILE A 7 -0.94 12.04 25.07
CA ILE A 7 -1.44 10.66 25.10
C ILE A 7 -0.82 9.97 23.87
N PRO A 8 0.20 9.10 24.06
CA PRO A 8 0.76 8.37 22.94
C PRO A 8 -0.33 7.50 22.30
N PRO A 9 -0.38 7.40 20.95
CA PRO A 9 -1.37 6.57 20.29
C PRO A 9 -1.10 5.09 20.62
N GLY A 10 -2.16 4.36 20.97
CA GLY A 10 -2.11 2.91 21.19
C GLY A 10 -2.55 2.14 19.95
N MET A 11 -2.00 0.95 19.77
CA MET A 11 -2.46 -0.03 18.78
C MET A 11 -2.92 -1.27 19.53
N ASP A 12 -4.05 -1.86 19.11
CA ASP A 12 -4.53 -3.10 19.69
C ASP A 12 -3.74 -4.29 19.12
N PHE A 13 -2.83 -4.83 19.94
CA PHE A 13 -1.95 -5.93 19.60
C PHE A 13 -2.64 -7.29 19.52
N SER A 14 -3.92 -7.39 19.89
CA SER A 14 -4.68 -8.65 19.82
C SER A 14 -4.71 -9.27 18.43
N SER A 15 -4.51 -8.46 17.39
CA SER A 15 -4.55 -8.86 15.98
C SER A 15 -3.17 -9.15 15.35
N VAL A 16 -2.07 -8.83 16.05
CA VAL A 16 -0.70 -9.06 15.55
C VAL A 16 -0.23 -10.43 16.02
N VAL A 17 -0.64 -11.46 15.28
CA VAL A 17 -0.17 -12.83 15.52
C VAL A 17 1.09 -13.07 14.70
N VAL A 18 2.24 -13.18 15.37
CA VAL A 18 3.45 -13.76 14.77
C VAL A 18 3.21 -15.26 14.66
N GLN A 19 2.64 -15.69 13.55
CA GLN A 19 2.32 -17.11 13.33
C GLN A 19 3.52 -17.78 12.64
N GLU A 20 4.24 -18.63 13.39
CA GLU A 20 5.37 -19.43 12.89
C GLU A 20 4.93 -20.61 12.01
N GLU A 21 3.63 -20.93 11.94
CA GLU A 21 3.11 -22.01 11.10
C GLU A 21 1.91 -21.54 10.26
N ALA A 22 1.91 -21.91 8.98
CA ALA A 22 0.91 -21.49 8.01
C ALA A 22 -0.48 -22.03 8.42
N PRO A 23 -1.46 -21.18 8.78
CA PRO A 23 -2.82 -21.64 8.96
C PRO A 23 -3.41 -22.01 7.59
N GLU A 24 -4.41 -22.89 7.60
CA GLU A 24 -5.27 -23.13 6.44
C GLU A 24 -5.69 -21.78 5.84
N VAL A 25 -5.53 -21.65 4.52
CA VAL A 25 -5.87 -20.42 3.79
C VAL A 25 -7.38 -20.25 3.88
N ASP A 26 -7.82 -19.33 4.74
CA ASP A 26 -9.21 -18.89 4.80
C ASP A 26 -9.70 -18.53 3.38
N GLY A 27 -10.88 -19.01 2.99
CA GLY A 27 -11.44 -18.82 1.65
C GLY A 27 -11.60 -17.34 1.28
N GLU A 28 -11.80 -16.48 2.27
CA GLU A 28 -11.89 -15.03 2.09
C GLU A 28 -10.51 -14.41 1.81
N LEU A 29 -9.46 -14.93 2.44
CA LEU A 29 -8.07 -14.53 2.20
C LEU A 29 -7.61 -14.93 0.79
N ALA A 30 -8.04 -16.10 0.31
CA ALA A 30 -7.87 -16.50 -1.09
C ALA A 30 -8.58 -15.53 -2.07
N THR A 31 -9.72 -14.97 -1.65
CA THR A 31 -10.47 -13.98 -2.45
C THR A 31 -9.70 -12.66 -2.57
N LEU A 32 -9.08 -12.17 -1.50
CA LEU A 32 -8.24 -10.97 -1.59
C LEU A 32 -7.02 -11.22 -2.50
N ILE A 33 -6.28 -12.32 -2.27
CA ILE A 33 -5.08 -12.62 -3.05
C ILE A 33 -5.43 -12.73 -4.53
N SER A 34 -6.48 -13.47 -4.89
CA SER A 34 -6.93 -13.56 -6.28
C SER A 34 -7.34 -12.20 -6.86
N SER A 35 -7.96 -11.33 -6.05
CA SER A 35 -8.31 -9.97 -6.46
C SER A 35 -7.10 -9.07 -6.78
N VAL A 36 -5.95 -9.33 -6.15
CA VAL A 36 -4.67 -8.67 -6.46
C VAL A 36 -4.05 -9.31 -7.70
N MET A 37 -3.95 -10.64 -7.72
CA MET A 37 -3.25 -11.37 -8.79
C MET A 37 -3.88 -11.19 -10.16
N ARG A 38 -5.21 -11.01 -10.25
CA ARG A 38 -5.90 -10.77 -11.53
C ARG A 38 -5.42 -9.52 -12.29
N PHE A 39 -4.76 -8.58 -11.62
CA PHE A 39 -4.24 -7.38 -12.25
C PHE A 39 -2.83 -7.57 -12.84
N LEU A 40 -2.11 -8.61 -12.43
CA LEU A 40 -0.68 -8.74 -12.64
C LEU A 40 -0.39 -9.81 -13.69
N THR A 41 0.36 -9.45 -14.73
CA THR A 41 0.80 -10.41 -15.76
C THR A 41 1.83 -11.39 -15.19
N ASN A 42 2.72 -10.91 -14.33
CA ASN A 42 3.67 -11.76 -13.61
C ASN A 42 3.61 -11.46 -12.10
N PRO A 43 2.80 -12.20 -11.33
CA PRO A 43 2.64 -11.97 -9.90
C PRO A 43 3.88 -12.36 -9.06
N HIS A 44 4.88 -13.02 -9.65
CA HIS A 44 6.09 -13.43 -8.94
C HIS A 44 7.13 -12.31 -8.79
N LYS A 45 6.96 -11.17 -9.48
CA LYS A 45 7.84 -10.01 -9.27
C LYS A 45 7.65 -9.44 -7.86
N PRO A 46 8.72 -8.89 -7.25
CA PRO A 46 8.63 -8.11 -6.03
C PRO A 46 7.49 -7.10 -6.03
N MET A 47 6.73 -7.07 -4.94
CA MET A 47 5.61 -6.14 -4.75
C MET A 47 6.08 -4.86 -4.06
N ILE A 48 5.86 -3.71 -4.69
CA ILE A 48 5.85 -2.42 -4.01
C ILE A 48 4.42 -2.21 -3.50
N LEU A 49 4.23 -2.23 -2.19
CA LEU A 49 2.93 -2.10 -1.55
C LEU A 49 2.73 -0.68 -1.01
N ALA A 50 1.61 -0.06 -1.33
CA ALA A 50 1.11 1.11 -0.63
C ALA A 50 -0.32 0.86 -0.14
N LEU A 51 -0.56 1.04 1.16
CA LEU A 51 -1.86 0.86 1.79
C LEU A 51 -2.28 2.20 2.41
N SER A 52 -3.30 2.84 1.84
CA SER A 52 -3.86 4.07 2.38
C SER A 52 -5.19 4.44 1.74
N ARG A 53 -5.98 5.30 2.39
CA ARG A 53 -7.19 5.84 1.77
C ARG A 53 -6.83 6.69 0.54
N PRO A 54 -7.71 6.77 -0.48
CA PRO A 54 -7.51 7.62 -1.66
C PRO A 54 -7.77 9.09 -1.30
N ASP A 55 -6.97 9.63 -0.39
CA ASP A 55 -7.04 11.00 0.09
C ASP A 55 -5.90 11.82 -0.52
N PRO A 56 -6.15 13.05 -1.02
CA PRO A 56 -5.11 13.91 -1.57
C PRO A 56 -3.88 14.10 -0.66
N LYS A 57 -4.06 14.06 0.67
CA LYS A 57 -2.97 14.20 1.65
C LYS A 57 -2.01 13.01 1.70
N LYS A 58 -2.44 11.83 1.23
CA LYS A 58 -1.62 10.61 1.23
C LYS A 58 -0.69 10.51 0.02
N ASN A 59 -0.81 11.41 -0.96
CA ASN A 59 0.13 11.61 -2.07
C ASN A 59 0.48 10.31 -2.86
N ILE A 60 -0.45 9.37 -2.92
CA ILE A 60 -0.28 8.10 -3.65
C ILE A 60 -0.05 8.37 -5.15
N THR A 61 -0.59 9.48 -5.68
CA THR A 61 -0.49 9.85 -7.10
C THR A 61 0.97 10.04 -7.50
N THR A 62 1.78 10.63 -6.63
CA THR A 62 3.22 10.81 -6.88
C THR A 62 3.96 9.48 -6.95
N LEU A 63 3.60 8.50 -6.11
CA LEU A 63 4.17 7.15 -6.18
C LEU A 63 3.86 6.48 -7.53
N LEU A 64 2.60 6.53 -7.97
CA LEU A 64 2.22 5.98 -9.28
C LEU A 64 2.94 6.69 -10.43
N LYS A 65 3.10 8.02 -10.34
CA LYS A 65 3.86 8.80 -11.33
C LYS A 65 5.30 8.32 -11.43
N ALA A 66 6.00 8.25 -10.29
CA ALA A 66 7.39 7.82 -10.23
C ALA A 66 7.57 6.38 -10.75
N PHE A 67 6.65 5.48 -10.40
CA PHE A 67 6.63 4.12 -10.92
C PHE A 67 6.41 4.09 -12.45
N GLY A 68 5.47 4.89 -12.96
CA GLY A 68 5.18 4.97 -14.40
C GLY A 68 6.35 5.51 -15.22
N GLU A 69 7.09 6.49 -14.68
CA GLU A 69 8.22 7.13 -15.34
C GLU A 69 9.51 6.28 -15.27
N CYS A 70 9.65 5.40 -14.28
CA CYS A 70 10.83 4.57 -14.09
C CYS A 70 10.69 3.19 -14.75
N ARG A 71 11.05 3.09 -16.03
CA ARG A 71 11.04 1.81 -16.77
C ARG A 71 11.83 0.68 -16.07
N PRO A 72 13.07 0.88 -15.57
CA PRO A 72 13.79 -0.18 -14.87
C PRO A 72 13.03 -0.72 -13.65
N LEU A 73 12.33 0.15 -12.91
CA LEU A 73 11.54 -0.27 -11.76
C LEU A 73 10.34 -1.15 -12.17
N ARG A 74 9.67 -0.81 -13.29
CA ARG A 74 8.55 -1.59 -13.85
C ARG A 74 8.97 -2.96 -14.36
N GLU A 75 10.20 -3.08 -14.85
CA GLU A 75 10.77 -4.36 -15.27
C GLU A 75 11.01 -5.27 -14.06
N LEU A 76 11.44 -4.69 -12.93
CA LEU A 76 11.81 -5.43 -11.71
C LEU A 76 10.66 -5.73 -10.76
N ALA A 77 9.64 -4.88 -10.66
CA ALA A 77 8.63 -4.96 -9.61
C ALA A 77 7.19 -4.68 -10.12
N ASN A 78 6.21 -5.16 -9.36
CA ASN A 78 4.81 -4.78 -9.48
C ASN A 78 4.45 -3.73 -8.44
N LEU A 79 3.47 -2.89 -8.71
CA LEU A 79 2.93 -1.91 -7.76
C LEU A 79 1.54 -2.35 -7.29
N THR A 80 1.32 -2.48 -5.98
CA THR A 80 0.02 -2.80 -5.40
C THR A 80 -0.47 -1.65 -4.53
N LEU A 81 -1.63 -1.10 -4.89
CA LEU A 81 -2.25 0.07 -4.27
C LEU A 81 -3.56 -0.34 -3.58
N ILE A 82 -3.51 -0.54 -2.27
CA ILE A 82 -4.71 -0.82 -1.45
C ILE A 82 -5.32 0.52 -1.04
N MET A 83 -6.32 0.98 -1.81
CA MET A 83 -6.85 2.34 -1.78
C MET A 83 -8.28 2.46 -1.22
N GLY A 84 -8.49 1.97 0.01
CA GLY A 84 -9.84 1.95 0.59
C GLY A 84 -10.79 1.02 -0.16
N ASN A 85 -12.08 1.10 0.19
CA ASN A 85 -13.13 0.29 -0.43
C ASN A 85 -13.97 1.14 -1.38
N ARG A 86 -14.32 0.59 -2.55
CA ARG A 86 -15.16 1.26 -3.55
C ARG A 86 -16.02 0.26 -4.32
N ASP A 87 -17.29 0.58 -4.50
CA ASP A 87 -18.18 -0.12 -5.44
C ASP A 87 -18.20 0.60 -6.79
N ASP A 88 -18.55 1.89 -6.73
CA ASP A 88 -18.64 2.82 -7.85
C ASP A 88 -17.91 4.13 -7.51
N ILE A 89 -17.16 4.68 -8.48
CA ILE A 89 -16.39 5.92 -8.31
C ILE A 89 -17.33 7.13 -8.32
N ASP A 90 -18.41 7.08 -9.09
CA ASP A 90 -19.34 8.20 -9.23
C ASP A 90 -20.16 8.44 -7.94
N GLY A 91 -20.28 7.41 -7.09
CA GLY A 91 -20.93 7.50 -5.76
C GLY A 91 -20.01 7.96 -4.61
N MET A 92 -18.73 8.23 -4.86
CA MET A 92 -17.77 8.59 -3.81
C MET A 92 -17.76 10.10 -3.50
N THR A 93 -17.18 10.49 -2.37
CA THR A 93 -16.91 11.91 -2.07
C THR A 93 -15.96 12.50 -3.13
N GLY A 94 -16.18 13.76 -3.52
CA GLY A 94 -15.46 14.38 -4.64
C GLY A 94 -13.93 14.33 -4.53
N GLY A 95 -13.39 14.47 -3.31
CA GLY A 95 -11.95 14.33 -3.06
C GLY A 95 -11.43 12.92 -3.40
N ASN A 96 -12.07 11.88 -2.86
CA ASN A 96 -11.67 10.49 -3.07
C ASN A 96 -11.89 10.04 -4.52
N ALA A 97 -13.02 10.43 -5.11
CA ALA A 97 -13.32 10.18 -6.52
C ALA A 97 -12.23 10.76 -7.41
N SER A 98 -11.86 12.04 -7.20
CA SER A 98 -10.83 12.71 -8.00
C SER A 98 -9.47 12.01 -7.98
N VAL A 99 -9.07 11.50 -6.81
CA VAL A 99 -7.81 10.77 -6.64
C VAL A 99 -7.86 9.48 -7.45
N LEU A 100 -8.91 8.68 -7.30
CA LEU A 100 -9.07 7.42 -8.05
C LEU A 100 -9.17 7.64 -9.55
N THR A 101 -9.95 8.62 -10.01
CA THR A 101 -10.01 8.99 -11.43
C THR A 101 -8.64 9.39 -11.96
N THR A 102 -7.86 10.14 -11.18
CA THR A 102 -6.49 10.51 -11.55
C THR A 102 -5.59 9.28 -11.64
N MET A 103 -5.68 8.34 -10.69
CA MET A 103 -4.93 7.07 -10.76
C MET A 103 -5.23 6.30 -12.03
N LEU A 104 -6.51 6.13 -12.37
CA LEU A 104 -6.92 5.39 -13.57
C LEU A 104 -6.39 6.04 -14.85
N LYS A 105 -6.49 7.37 -14.95
CA LYS A 105 -5.90 8.13 -16.07
C LYS A 105 -4.39 7.95 -16.17
N MET A 106 -3.68 7.86 -15.04
CA MET A 106 -2.23 7.65 -15.03
C MET A 106 -1.85 6.22 -15.39
N ILE A 107 -2.59 5.22 -14.92
CA ILE A 107 -2.40 3.81 -15.30
C ILE A 107 -2.50 3.67 -16.82
N ASP A 108 -3.52 4.30 -17.42
CA ASP A 108 -3.69 4.35 -18.86
C ASP A 108 -2.56 5.11 -19.56
N LYS A 109 -2.26 6.34 -19.11
CA LYS A 109 -1.20 7.19 -19.68
C LYS A 109 0.17 6.51 -19.74
N TYR A 110 0.54 5.75 -18.71
CA TYR A 110 1.85 5.09 -18.61
C TYR A 110 1.85 3.63 -19.08
N ASP A 111 0.71 3.14 -19.61
CA ASP A 111 0.50 1.75 -20.04
C ASP A 111 0.92 0.73 -18.96
N LEU A 112 0.30 0.85 -17.78
CA LEU A 112 0.66 0.07 -16.58
C LEU A 112 -0.19 -1.18 -16.36
N TYR A 113 -0.94 -1.59 -17.39
CA TYR A 113 -1.73 -2.81 -17.36
C TYR A 113 -0.82 -4.03 -17.15
N GLY A 114 -1.22 -4.94 -16.27
CA GLY A 114 -0.39 -6.10 -15.92
C GLY A 114 0.72 -5.83 -14.89
N LEU A 115 0.92 -4.57 -14.47
CA LEU A 115 1.99 -4.16 -13.56
C LEU A 115 1.47 -3.53 -12.26
N VAL A 116 0.27 -2.94 -12.28
CA VAL A 116 -0.33 -2.25 -11.15
C VAL A 116 -1.62 -2.95 -10.71
N ALA A 117 -1.68 -3.36 -9.44
CA ALA A 117 -2.86 -3.92 -8.81
C ALA A 117 -3.54 -2.89 -7.90
N TYR A 118 -4.87 -2.80 -7.97
CA TYR A 118 -5.67 -1.84 -7.20
C TYR A 118 -7.04 -2.45 -6.87
N PRO A 119 -7.09 -3.48 -5.99
CA PRO A 119 -8.33 -4.18 -5.66
C PRO A 119 -9.41 -3.22 -5.14
N LYS A 120 -10.67 -3.61 -5.33
CA LYS A 120 -11.82 -2.76 -4.96
C LYS A 120 -12.12 -2.77 -3.47
N HIS A 121 -11.86 -3.91 -2.81
CA HIS A 121 -12.22 -4.12 -1.42
C HIS A 121 -11.11 -4.84 -0.69
N HIS A 122 -10.99 -4.54 0.60
CA HIS A 122 -10.25 -5.28 1.60
C HIS A 122 -10.93 -5.09 2.95
N ARG A 123 -10.68 -6.00 3.89
CA ARG A 123 -11.12 -5.90 5.28
C ARG A 123 -9.93 -5.60 6.18
N GLN A 124 -10.21 -5.11 7.37
CA GLN A 124 -9.16 -4.85 8.35
C GLN A 124 -8.43 -6.14 8.75
N ALA A 125 -9.16 -7.26 8.85
CA ALA A 125 -8.59 -8.57 9.13
C ALA A 125 -7.63 -9.07 8.03
N ASP A 126 -7.74 -8.55 6.80
CA ASP A 126 -6.87 -8.96 5.70
C ASP A 126 -5.52 -8.21 5.70
N VAL A 127 -5.41 -7.10 6.44
CA VAL A 127 -4.23 -6.23 6.46
C VAL A 127 -2.93 -6.98 6.79
N PRO A 128 -2.87 -7.83 7.83
CA PRO A 128 -1.67 -8.63 8.09
C PRO A 128 -1.27 -9.51 6.90
N GLU A 129 -2.23 -10.10 6.18
CA GLU A 129 -1.90 -10.92 5.01
C GLU A 129 -1.42 -10.09 3.83
N ILE A 130 -1.96 -8.88 3.63
CA ILE A 130 -1.47 -7.97 2.59
C ILE A 130 0.03 -7.70 2.80
N TYR A 131 0.44 -7.44 4.05
CA TYR A 131 1.85 -7.29 4.38
C TYR A 131 2.66 -8.58 4.20
N ARG A 132 2.12 -9.74 4.62
CA ARG A 132 2.77 -11.04 4.40
C ARG A 132 2.95 -11.35 2.91
N LEU A 133 1.99 -10.98 2.07
CA LEU A 133 2.07 -11.15 0.62
C LEU A 133 3.21 -10.30 0.03
N ALA A 134 3.33 -9.04 0.45
CA ALA A 134 4.46 -8.20 0.05
C ALA A 134 5.80 -8.84 0.45
N ALA A 135 5.93 -9.34 1.67
CA ALA A 135 7.14 -10.03 2.13
C ALA A 135 7.43 -11.33 1.37
N LYS A 136 6.42 -12.16 1.07
CA LYS A 136 6.56 -13.41 0.26
C LYS A 136 7.14 -13.13 -1.12
N THR A 137 6.78 -12.01 -1.75
CA THR A 137 7.35 -11.59 -3.04
C THR A 137 8.73 -10.95 -2.93
N LYS A 138 9.30 -10.84 -1.71
CA LYS A 138 10.51 -10.05 -1.41
C LYS A 138 10.35 -8.57 -1.81
N GLY A 139 9.12 -8.08 -1.64
CA GLY A 139 8.71 -6.72 -1.93
C GLY A 139 9.08 -5.71 -0.84
N VAL A 140 8.57 -4.50 -1.00
CA VAL A 140 8.75 -3.38 -0.06
C VAL A 140 7.41 -2.69 0.21
N PHE A 141 7.27 -2.08 1.39
CA PHE A 141 6.14 -1.21 1.70
C PHE A 141 6.55 0.27 1.61
N ILE A 142 5.65 1.11 1.10
CA ILE A 142 5.86 2.55 0.96
C ILE A 142 4.66 3.30 1.53
N ASN A 143 4.93 4.28 2.41
CA ASN A 143 3.98 5.30 2.83
C ASN A 143 4.34 6.65 2.17
N PRO A 144 3.71 7.03 1.04
CA PRO A 144 4.13 8.20 0.26
C PRO A 144 3.65 9.56 0.84
N ALA A 145 3.10 9.57 2.06
CA ALA A 145 2.50 10.76 2.67
C ALA A 145 3.54 11.88 2.88
N LEU A 146 3.18 13.11 2.49
CA LEU A 146 4.05 14.30 2.59
C LEU A 146 4.29 14.76 4.04
N VAL A 147 3.34 14.49 4.94
CA VAL A 147 3.43 14.78 6.37
C VAL A 147 2.71 13.67 7.13
N GLU A 148 3.42 12.95 7.98
CA GLU A 148 2.83 11.98 8.92
C GLU A 148 3.02 12.51 10.35
N PRO A 149 1.96 13.00 11.02
CA PRO A 149 2.13 13.73 12.29
C PRO A 149 2.63 12.87 13.45
N PHE A 150 2.59 11.53 13.36
CA PHE A 150 2.98 10.62 14.44
C PHE A 150 3.71 9.33 14.00
N GLY A 151 3.78 8.99 12.70
CA GLY A 151 4.48 7.78 12.27
C GLY A 151 3.79 6.46 12.67
N LEU A 152 2.47 6.42 12.87
CA LEU A 152 1.76 5.17 13.21
C LEU A 152 2.00 4.07 12.16
N THR A 153 2.11 4.45 10.90
CA THR A 153 2.48 3.51 9.82
C THR A 153 3.91 2.97 10.00
N LEU A 154 4.80 3.71 10.65
CA LEU A 154 6.16 3.28 10.99
C LEU A 154 6.15 2.32 12.18
N ILE A 155 5.31 2.57 13.18
CA ILE A 155 5.15 1.70 14.37
C ILE A 155 4.55 0.34 13.96
N GLU A 156 3.58 0.33 13.04
CA GLU A 156 3.01 -0.90 12.45
C GLU A 156 4.07 -1.74 11.70
N GLN A 157 5.04 -1.08 11.05
CA GLN A 157 6.09 -1.75 10.28
C GLN A 157 7.24 -2.30 11.13
N LEU A 158 7.58 -1.64 12.24
CA LEU A 158 8.73 -2.00 13.07
C LEU A 158 8.52 -3.26 13.91
N MET A 159 7.27 -3.72 14.10
CA MET A 159 6.94 -4.79 15.05
C MET A 159 6.71 -6.16 14.41
N GLY A 160 7.12 -6.35 13.14
CA GLY A 160 6.99 -7.65 12.46
C GLY A 160 7.91 -7.94 11.26
N PHE A 161 8.85 -7.05 10.89
CA PHE A 161 9.62 -7.22 9.63
C PHE A 161 11.14 -7.01 9.77
N PRO A 162 11.95 -7.73 8.96
CA PRO A 162 13.39 -7.49 8.85
C PRO A 162 13.70 -6.09 8.31
N TRP A 163 14.74 -5.45 8.87
CA TRP A 163 15.24 -4.09 8.61
C TRP A 163 15.46 -3.66 7.15
N TRP A 164 15.40 -4.58 6.18
CA TRP A 164 15.64 -4.29 4.76
C TRP A 164 14.47 -3.58 4.05
N LEU A 165 13.28 -3.53 4.64
CA LEU A 165 12.09 -2.87 4.07
C LEU A 165 12.14 -1.32 4.16
N LEU A 166 12.96 -0.76 5.04
CA LEU A 166 13.05 0.69 5.31
C LEU A 166 13.90 1.48 4.29
N LYS A 167 14.63 0.79 3.40
CA LYS A 167 15.68 1.45 2.58
C LYS A 167 15.21 2.34 1.42
N MET A 168 13.91 2.55 1.19
CA MET A 168 13.44 3.35 0.05
C MET A 168 12.68 4.64 0.38
N VAL A 169 12.56 5.02 1.66
CA VAL A 169 12.01 6.35 2.02
C VAL A 169 13.10 7.42 1.96
N ASP A 170 14.35 7.10 2.31
CA ASP A 170 15.45 8.09 2.31
C ASP A 170 16.05 8.41 0.93
N GLN A 171 15.82 7.60 -0.10
CA GLN A 171 16.41 7.83 -1.42
C GLN A 171 15.58 8.72 -2.35
N LEU A 172 14.27 8.88 -2.12
CA LEU A 172 13.42 9.69 -3.02
C LEU A 172 13.39 11.19 -2.66
N THR A 173 13.74 11.55 -1.43
CA THR A 173 13.99 12.95 -1.02
C THR A 173 15.33 13.49 -1.52
N SER A 174 16.27 12.62 -1.93
CA SER A 174 17.61 13.01 -2.42
C SER A 174 17.68 13.27 -3.93
N ILE A 175 16.65 12.96 -4.72
CA ILE A 175 16.64 13.14 -6.19
C ILE A 175 15.92 14.45 -6.59
N GLY A 176 15.53 15.26 -5.59
CA GLY A 176 14.85 16.55 -5.75
C GLY A 176 15.75 17.78 -5.58
N HIS A 177 17.08 17.64 -5.70
CA HIS A 177 18.04 18.74 -5.72
C HIS A 177 18.99 18.62 -6.91
#